data_AF-A0A6J4TLB6-F1
#
_entry.id   AF-A0A6J4TLB6-F1
#
_cell.length_a   1.000
_cell.length_b   1.000
_cell.length_c   1.000
_cell.angle_alpha   90.00
_cell.angle_beta   90.00
_cell.angle_gamma   90.00
#
_symmetry.space_group_name_H-M   'P 1'
#
loop_
_entity.id
_entity.type
_entity.pdbx_description
1 polymer ?
#
loop_
_entity_poly.entity_id
_entity_poly.type
_entity_poly.pdbx_seq_one_letter_code
_entity_poly.pdbx_strand_id
1 'polypeptide(L)' 'MIPPPQAGAAIEYTVVEVEAADPDRLARFHAETLGLPVRRADDGWAVTIGSTSLRLRRAAPAS' A
#
# COMPACT_ATOMS: atom_id res chain seq x y z
N MET A 1 -5.81 -44.27 -4.20
CA MET A 1 -4.93 -43.38 -3.42
C MET A 1 -5.18 -41.97 -3.92
N ILE A 2 -5.82 -41.11 -3.11
CA ILE A 2 -6.13 -39.72 -3.48
C ILE A 2 -4.99 -38.87 -2.92
N PRO A 3 -4.34 -37.99 -3.70
CA PRO A 3 -3.31 -37.10 -3.16
C PRO A 3 -3.92 -36.20 -2.09
N PRO A 4 -3.19 -35.91 -1.00
CA PRO A 4 -3.68 -35.00 0.04
C PRO A 4 -3.95 -33.62 -0.57
N PRO A 5 -4.96 -32.88 -0.07
CA PRO A 5 -5.21 -31.52 -0.51
C PRO A 5 -3.92 -30.71 -0.30
N GLN A 6 -3.37 -30.15 -1.38
CA GLN A 6 -2.26 -29.21 -1.26
C GLN A 6 -2.73 -28.05 -0.40
N ALA A 7 -2.11 -27.86 0.77
CA ALA A 7 -2.38 -26.70 1.61
C ALA A 7 -2.17 -25.46 0.74
N GLY A 8 -3.24 -24.69 0.51
CA GLY A 8 -3.18 -23.49 -0.33
C GLY A 8 -2.06 -22.59 0.16
N ALA A 9 -1.20 -22.13 -0.75
CA ALA A 9 -0.09 -21.26 -0.39
C ALA A 9 -0.65 -20.02 0.34
N ALA A 10 -0.19 -19.77 1.56
CA ALA A 10 -0.56 -18.57 2.29
C ALA A 10 -0.01 -17.36 1.52
N ILE A 11 -0.89 -16.46 1.08
CA ILE A 11 -0.47 -15.20 0.48
C ILE A 11 -0.19 -14.24 1.63
N GLU A 12 1.08 -13.95 1.88
CA GLU A 12 1.46 -12.88 2.79
C GLU A 12 1.23 -11.53 2.10
N TYR A 13 0.40 -10.70 2.72
CA TYR A 13 0.10 -9.34 2.27
C TYR A 13 0.30 -8.37 3.42
N THR A 14 1.14 -7.36 3.22
CA THR A 14 1.50 -6.39 4.25
C THR A 14 0.89 -5.03 3.93
N VAL A 15 0.25 -4.41 4.92
CA VAL A 15 -0.21 -3.01 4.81
C VAL A 15 0.62 -2.16 5.76
N VAL A 16 1.22 -1.10 5.23
CA VAL A 16 1.94 -0.10 6.01
C VAL A 16 1.16 1.19 5.91
N GLU A 17 0.83 1.82 7.04
CA GLU A 17 0.12 3.10 7.06
C GLU A 17 1.08 4.22 7.48
N VAL A 18 1.12 5.28 6.69
CA VAL A 18 1.98 6.46 6.90
C VAL A 18 1.13 7.71 6.90
N GLU A 19 1.24 8.46 7.99
CA GLU A 19 0.70 9.81 8.09
C GLU A 19 1.73 10.80 7.55
N ALA A 20 1.33 11.60 6.58
CA ALA A 20 2.16 12.58 5.90
C ALA A 20 1.50 13.95 5.96
N ALA A 21 2.30 15.01 6.06
CA ALA A 21 1.78 16.38 5.93
C ALA A 21 1.12 16.60 4.55
N ASP A 22 1.74 16.04 3.50
CA ASP A 22 1.25 16.12 2.13
C ASP A 22 1.27 14.73 1.43
N PRO A 23 0.25 13.89 1.64
CA PRO A 23 0.15 12.59 0.99
C PRO A 23 0.02 12.68 -0.53
N ASP A 24 -0.50 13.78 -1.08
CA ASP A 24 -0.66 13.97 -2.53
C ASP A 24 0.70 14.12 -3.21
N ARG A 25 1.57 14.95 -2.64
CA ARG A 25 2.95 15.09 -3.12
C ARG A 25 3.74 13.78 -2.99
N LEU A 26 3.55 13.04 -1.90
CA LEU A 26 4.23 11.77 -1.69
C LEU A 26 3.74 10.70 -2.67
N ALA A 27 2.43 10.62 -2.93
CA ALA A 27 1.86 9.74 -3.94
C ALA A 27 2.42 10.05 -5.34
N ARG A 28 2.47 11.33 -5.71
CA ARG A 28 3.05 11.78 -6.98
C ARG A 28 4.51 11.41 -7.12
N PHE A 29 5.31 11.56 -6.07
CA PHE A 29 6.71 11.13 -6.06
C PHE A 29 6.84 9.64 -6.37
N HIS A 30 6.06 8.78 -5.70
CA HIS A 30 6.11 7.34 -5.95
C HIS A 30 5.68 6.97 -7.38
N ALA A 31 4.67 7.64 -7.92
CA ALA A 31 4.20 7.41 -9.29
C ALA A 31 5.20 7.91 -10.34
N GLU A 32 5.60 9.18 -10.27
CA GLU A 32 6.36 9.84 -11.33
C GLU A 32 7.86 9.61 -11.23
N THR A 33 8.41 9.54 -10.01
CA THR A 33 9.86 9.37 -9.82
C THR A 33 10.26 7.90 -9.77
N LEU A 34 9.46 7.07 -9.11
CA LEU A 34 9.77 5.63 -8.94
C LEU A 34 9.02 4.72 -9.91
N GLY A 35 8.05 5.25 -10.66
CA GLY A 35 7.24 4.44 -11.59
C GLY A 35 6.35 3.42 -10.89
N LEU A 36 6.05 3.62 -9.61
CA LEU A 36 5.28 2.65 -8.82
C LEU A 36 3.78 2.77 -9.07
N PRO A 37 3.03 1.67 -9.00
CA PRO A 37 1.58 1.70 -9.07
C PRO A 37 1.01 2.48 -7.88
N VAL A 38 0.27 3.54 -8.18
CA VAL A 38 -0.44 4.36 -7.20
C VAL A 38 -1.91 4.39 -7.54
N ARG A 39 -2.77 4.19 -6.52
CA ARG A 39 -4.23 4.26 -6.64
C ARG A 39 -4.83 5.11 -5.54
N ARG A 40 -6.01 5.69 -5.81
CA ARG A 40 -6.78 6.38 -4.78
C ARG A 40 -7.32 5.37 -3.76
N ALA A 41 -7.25 5.71 -2.49
CA ALA A 41 -7.87 5.02 -1.37
C ALA A 41 -8.86 5.96 -0.66
N ASP A 42 -9.67 5.44 0.27
CA ASP A 42 -10.76 6.19 0.91
C ASP A 42 -10.28 7.49 1.58
N ASP A 43 -9.15 7.44 2.30
CA ASP A 43 -8.58 8.52 3.10
C ASP A 43 -7.22 9.03 2.60
N GLY A 44 -6.82 8.63 1.38
CA GLY A 44 -5.59 9.09 0.76
C GLY A 44 -5.16 8.26 -0.44
N TRP A 45 -3.90 7.82 -0.45
CA TRP A 45 -3.31 7.11 -1.57
C TRP A 45 -2.77 5.75 -1.13
N ALA A 46 -2.80 4.77 -2.04
CA ALA A 46 -2.14 3.49 -1.83
C ALA A 46 -1.09 3.27 -2.92
N VAL A 47 0.14 2.96 -2.50
CA VAL A 47 1.26 2.58 -3.37
C VAL A 47 1.48 1.08 -3.24
N THR A 48 1.58 0.36 -4.36
CA THR A 48 1.82 -1.09 -4.37
C THR A 48 3.30 -1.38 -4.64
N ILE A 49 3.91 -2.18 -3.76
CA ILE A 49 5.31 -2.61 -3.85
C ILE A 49 5.33 -4.12 -3.61
N GLY A 50 5.27 -4.92 -4.68
CA GLY A 50 5.13 -6.38 -4.56
C GLY A 50 3.84 -6.76 -3.82
N SER A 51 3.96 -7.52 -2.73
CA SER A 51 2.85 -7.89 -1.83
C SER A 51 2.55 -6.86 -0.73
N THR A 52 3.22 -5.70 -0.75
CA THR A 52 3.05 -4.63 0.22
C THR A 52 2.21 -3.50 -0.35
N SER A 53 1.24 -3.01 0.43
CA SER A 53 0.51 -1.78 0.15
C SER A 53 0.87 -0.71 1.18
N LEU A 54 1.50 0.35 0.72
CA LEU A 54 1.78 1.55 1.51
C LEU A 54 0.60 2.53 1.40
N ARG A 55 -0.13 2.74 2.49
CA ARG A 55 -1.22 3.71 2.60
C ARG A 55 -0.70 5.04 3.12
N LEU A 56 -0.87 6.08 2.31
CA LEU A 56 -0.46 7.45 2.59
C LEU A 56 -1.71 8.26 2.95
N ARG A 57 -1.72 8.82 4.15
CA ARG A 57 -2.85 9.60 4.68
C ARG A 57 -2.38 10.93 5.19
N ARG A 58 -3.28 11.92 5.23
CA ARG A 58 -2.93 13.22 5.79
C ARG A 58 -2.81 13.10 7.31
N ALA A 59 -1.70 13.59 7.87
CA ALA A 59 -1.53 13.67 9.31
C ALA A 59 -2.63 14.56 9.92
N ALA A 60 -3.16 14.15 11.08
CA ALA A 60 -4.03 15.02 11.85
C ALA A 60 -3.27 16.28 12.29
N PRO A 61 -3.94 17.46 12.35
CA PRO A 61 -3.31 18.64 12.93
C PRO A 61 -2.90 18.33 14.38
N ALA A 62 -1.70 18.75 14.77
CA ALA A 62 -1.27 18.68 16.16
C ALA A 62 -2.13 19.65 17.00
N SER A 63 -2.88 19.10 17.95
CA SER A 63 -3.69 19.85 18.92
C SER A 63 -2.83 20.59 19.95
#